data_AF-A0A7W2B239-F1
#
_entry.id   AF-A0A7W2B239-F1
#
_cell.length_a   1.000
_cell.length_b   1.000
_cell.length_c   1.000
_cell.angle_alpha   90.00
_cell.angle_beta   90.00
_cell.angle_gamma   90.00
#
_symmetry.space_group_name_H-M   'P 1'
#
loop_
_entity.id
_entity.type
_entity.pdbx_description
1 polymer ?
#
loop_
_entity_poly.entity_id
_entity_poly.type
_entity_poly.pdbx_seq_one_letter_code
_entity_poly.pdbx_strand_id
1 'polypeptide(L)'
;MKRLIALLLAVTVLSSCRQEAPVQVLATTSVMADAARQILPEEITVTALMQSNIDPHSYKPVESDVAKLNSARIVLHNGLHLEGKMTDILEKVGRSKPVYAMSSALRQNDLIEVGPNVHDPHIWFDLNLWARCVEGLGGFLALQYPDHSDEIIANTERYAEELRGAHADFAAALMDVPDSNRAMVTAHDAFSYFGRAFAIEVKGLQ
;
A
#
# COMPACT_ATOMS: atom_id res chain seq x y z
N MET A 1 -38.49 9.66 -67.72
CA MET A 1 -38.04 8.40 -67.09
C MET A 1 -37.09 8.73 -65.95
N LYS A 2 -37.30 8.06 -64.81
CA LYS A 2 -36.91 8.39 -63.42
C LYS A 2 -35.41 8.70 -63.21
N ARG A 3 -35.10 9.84 -62.59
CA ARG A 3 -33.80 10.10 -61.93
C ARG A 3 -33.97 9.82 -60.44
N LEU A 4 -33.44 8.69 -59.97
CA LEU A 4 -33.30 8.37 -58.55
C LEU A 4 -31.88 8.79 -58.15
N ILE A 5 -31.75 9.86 -57.36
CA ILE A 5 -30.51 10.18 -56.64
C ILE A 5 -30.75 9.73 -55.20
N ALA A 6 -30.22 8.57 -54.86
CA ALA A 6 -30.19 8.07 -53.48
C ALA A 6 -29.02 8.76 -52.76
N LEU A 7 -29.35 9.68 -51.85
CA LEU A 7 -28.41 10.33 -50.96
C LEU A 7 -28.04 9.34 -49.85
N LEU A 8 -26.86 8.73 -49.93
CA LEU A 8 -26.32 7.85 -48.90
C LEU A 8 -25.85 8.73 -47.73
N LEU A 9 -26.62 8.75 -46.64
CA LEU A 9 -26.23 9.40 -45.39
C LEU A 9 -25.22 8.48 -44.68
N ALA A 10 -23.93 8.71 -44.90
CA ALA A 10 -22.87 8.04 -44.16
C ALA A 10 -22.83 8.58 -42.72
N VAL A 11 -23.47 7.87 -41.79
CA VAL A 11 -23.32 8.09 -40.35
C VAL A 11 -21.95 7.55 -39.94
N THR A 12 -20.94 8.42 -39.91
CA THR A 12 -19.65 8.14 -39.31
C THR A 12 -19.78 8.15 -37.80
N VAL A 13 -19.96 6.98 -37.20
CA VAL A 13 -19.80 6.78 -35.75
C VAL A 13 -18.32 6.92 -35.43
N LEU A 14 -17.91 8.12 -35.02
CA LEU A 14 -16.61 8.35 -34.41
C LEU A 14 -16.61 7.66 -33.04
N SER A 15 -16.21 6.39 -33.01
CA SER A 15 -15.79 5.75 -31.76
C SER A 15 -14.52 6.44 -31.28
N SER A 16 -14.65 7.43 -30.41
CA SER A 16 -13.52 7.92 -29.63
C SER A 16 -12.94 6.74 -28.86
N CYS A 17 -11.74 6.30 -29.25
CA CYS A 17 -10.88 5.50 -28.39
C CYS A 17 -10.64 6.32 -27.12
N ARG A 18 -11.47 6.12 -26.10
CA ARG A 18 -11.29 6.76 -24.80
C ARG A 18 -10.10 6.06 -24.17
N GLN A 19 -8.93 6.70 -24.26
CA GLN A 19 -7.75 6.26 -23.53
C GLN A 19 -8.14 6.20 -22.05
N GLU A 20 -8.01 5.03 -21.43
CA GLU A 20 -8.29 4.86 -20.01
C GLU A 20 -7.44 5.87 -19.23
N ALA A 21 -8.08 6.58 -18.30
CA ALA A 21 -7.39 7.54 -17.47
C ALA A 21 -6.29 6.81 -16.66
N PRO A 22 -5.11 7.42 -16.48
CA PRO A 22 -4.05 6.82 -15.69
C PRO A 22 -4.52 6.55 -14.26
N VAL A 23 -4.06 5.45 -13.66
CA VAL A 23 -4.30 5.15 -12.25
C VAL A 23 -3.63 6.25 -11.42
N GLN A 24 -4.35 6.92 -10.52
CA GLN A 24 -3.75 8.02 -9.76
C GLN A 24 -2.74 7.48 -8.73
N VAL A 25 -3.16 6.51 -7.93
CA VAL A 25 -2.29 5.85 -6.95
C VAL A 25 -2.47 4.34 -7.05
N LEU A 26 -1.37 3.62 -7.29
CA LEU A 26 -1.34 2.16 -7.27
C LEU A 26 -0.53 1.67 -6.08
N ALA A 27 -1.18 1.01 -5.12
CA ALA A 27 -0.51 0.35 -4.01
C ALA A 27 -0.33 -1.14 -4.32
N THR A 28 0.82 -1.72 -3.95
CA THR A 28 1.09 -3.15 -4.18
C THR A 28 0.11 -4.04 -3.40
N THR A 29 -0.16 -3.74 -2.13
CA THR A 29 -1.10 -4.52 -1.29
C THR A 29 -2.31 -3.69 -0.87
N SER A 30 -3.36 -4.39 -0.44
CA SER A 30 -4.54 -3.77 0.19
C SER A 30 -4.23 -2.98 1.46
N VAL A 31 -3.19 -3.34 2.23
CA VAL A 31 -2.79 -2.61 3.46
C VAL A 31 -2.29 -1.20 3.12
N MET A 32 -1.39 -1.09 2.13
CA MET A 32 -0.92 0.21 1.66
C MET A 32 -2.02 1.00 0.95
N ALA A 33 -2.92 0.30 0.24
CA ALA A 33 -4.05 0.96 -0.39
C ALA A 33 -5.00 1.57 0.64
N ASP A 34 -5.27 0.86 1.74
CA ASP A 34 -6.11 1.37 2.83
C ASP A 34 -5.48 2.61 3.48
N ALA A 35 -4.20 2.53 3.87
CA ALA A 35 -3.49 3.68 4.43
C ALA A 35 -3.52 4.90 3.51
N ALA A 36 -3.32 4.72 2.20
CA ALA A 36 -3.40 5.82 1.24
C ALA A 36 -4.81 6.40 1.11
N ARG A 37 -5.87 5.60 1.22
CA ARG A 37 -7.27 6.07 1.18
C ARG A 37 -7.66 6.85 2.43
N GLN A 38 -7.08 6.53 3.59
CA GLN A 38 -7.32 7.30 4.82
C GLN A 38 -6.70 8.70 4.74
N ILE A 39 -5.63 8.85 3.95
CA ILE A 39 -4.87 10.09 3.80
C ILE A 39 -5.43 10.96 2.67
N LEU A 40 -5.72 10.35 1.51
CA LEU A 40 -6.08 11.08 0.30
C LEU A 40 -7.55 11.52 0.30
N PRO A 41 -7.86 12.69 -0.28
CA PRO A 41 -9.23 13.08 -0.59
C PRO A 41 -9.95 12.04 -1.45
N GLU A 42 -11.28 11.94 -1.32
CA GLU A 42 -12.11 10.94 -2.00
C GLU A 42 -11.98 10.96 -3.53
N GLU A 43 -11.69 12.13 -4.12
CA GLU A 43 -11.50 12.30 -5.56
C GLU A 43 -10.20 11.67 -6.11
N ILE A 44 -9.22 11.38 -5.24
CA ILE A 44 -7.98 10.72 -5.64
C ILE A 44 -8.12 9.21 -5.47
N THR A 45 -8.25 8.51 -6.59
CA THR A 45 -8.51 7.08 -6.62
C THR A 45 -7.26 6.24 -6.29
N VAL A 46 -7.41 5.33 -5.33
CA VAL A 46 -6.37 4.38 -4.91
C VAL A 46 -6.75 2.95 -5.31
N THR A 47 -5.89 2.33 -6.12
CA THR A 47 -6.04 0.94 -6.57
C THR A 47 -5.05 0.05 -5.83
N ALA A 48 -5.50 -1.12 -5.35
CA ALA A 48 -4.64 -2.16 -4.81
C ALA A 48 -4.33 -3.20 -5.90
N LEU A 49 -3.06 -3.52 -6.12
CA LEU A 49 -2.65 -4.56 -7.05
C LEU A 49 -3.01 -5.96 -6.51
N MET A 50 -2.68 -6.19 -5.24
CA MET A 50 -2.95 -7.43 -4.52
C MET A 50 -4.06 -7.21 -3.47
N GLN A 51 -5.16 -7.97 -3.63
CA GLN A 51 -6.25 -8.02 -2.65
C GLN A 51 -5.85 -8.85 -1.41
N SER A 52 -6.66 -8.82 -0.35
CA SER A 52 -6.31 -9.35 0.99
C SER A 52 -6.03 -10.85 1.08
N ASN A 53 -6.23 -11.62 0.01
CA ASN A 53 -5.99 -13.06 -0.06
C ASN A 53 -4.78 -13.44 -0.94
N ILE A 54 -4.00 -12.46 -1.40
CA ILE A 54 -2.84 -12.66 -2.26
C ILE A 54 -1.57 -12.48 -1.42
N ASP A 55 -0.69 -13.48 -1.43
CA ASP A 55 0.61 -13.44 -0.79
C ASP A 55 1.59 -12.54 -1.57
N PRO A 56 2.05 -11.42 -1.00
CA PRO A 56 2.94 -10.49 -1.70
C PRO A 56 4.36 -11.04 -1.90
N HIS A 57 4.82 -11.97 -1.07
CA HIS A 57 6.17 -12.53 -1.16
C HIS A 57 6.36 -13.34 -2.44
N SER A 58 5.34 -14.11 -2.80
CA SER A 58 5.38 -15.03 -3.93
C SER A 58 4.67 -14.52 -5.19
N TYR A 59 3.99 -13.38 -5.11
CA TYR A 59 3.21 -12.80 -6.21
C TYR A 59 4.07 -12.44 -7.42
N LYS A 60 3.59 -12.81 -8.61
CA LYS A 60 4.21 -12.47 -9.89
C LYS A 60 3.23 -11.63 -10.70
N PRO A 61 3.57 -10.38 -11.08
CA PRO A 61 2.67 -9.52 -11.82
C PRO A 61 2.40 -10.10 -13.21
N VAL A 62 1.13 -10.13 -13.62
CA VAL A 62 0.76 -10.46 -15.01
C VAL A 62 0.83 -9.21 -15.89
N GLU A 63 0.66 -9.36 -17.21
CA GLU A 63 0.78 -8.24 -18.15
C GLU A 63 -0.13 -7.05 -17.83
N SER A 64 -1.37 -7.30 -17.38
CA SER A 64 -2.30 -6.25 -16.98
C SER A 64 -1.84 -5.50 -15.73
N ASP A 65 -1.10 -6.15 -14.84
CA ASP A 65 -0.53 -5.53 -13.64
C ASP A 65 0.69 -4.68 -13.99
N VAL A 66 1.52 -5.15 -14.92
CA VAL A 66 2.60 -4.35 -15.52
C VAL A 66 2.04 -3.11 -16.22
N ALA A 67 0.91 -3.24 -16.93
CA ALA A 67 0.25 -2.10 -17.54
C ALA A 67 -0.24 -1.07 -16.51
N LYS A 68 -0.84 -1.51 -15.38
CA LYS A 68 -1.22 -0.62 -14.27
C LYS A 68 -0.01 0.06 -13.65
N LEU A 69 1.07 -0.68 -13.37
CA LEU A 69 2.31 -0.13 -12.83
C LEU A 69 2.87 0.96 -13.75
N ASN A 70 2.83 0.74 -15.07
CA ASN A 70 3.28 1.69 -16.07
C ASN A 70 2.34 2.88 -16.28
N SER A 71 1.01 2.71 -16.10
CA SER A 71 0.04 3.80 -16.25
C SER A 71 -0.12 4.64 -14.98
N ALA A 72 0.23 4.10 -13.81
CA ALA A 72 0.06 4.78 -12.53
C ALA A 72 0.87 6.08 -12.46
N ARG A 73 0.29 7.15 -11.87
CA ARG A 73 1.02 8.38 -11.55
C ARG A 73 1.99 8.16 -10.40
N ILE A 74 1.53 7.47 -9.35
CA ILE A 74 2.32 7.13 -8.14
C ILE A 74 2.19 5.63 -7.88
N VAL A 75 3.29 4.98 -7.48
CA VAL A 75 3.26 3.62 -6.95
C VAL A 75 3.67 3.60 -5.48
N LEU A 76 2.91 2.90 -4.65
CA LEU A 76 3.20 2.67 -3.24
C LEU A 76 3.54 1.20 -3.03
N HIS A 77 4.60 0.92 -2.30
CA HIS A 77 4.97 -0.45 -1.92
C HIS A 77 5.49 -0.50 -0.48
N ASN A 78 5.64 -1.68 0.09
CA ASN A 78 6.01 -1.82 1.49
C ASN A 78 7.49 -1.48 1.71
N GLY A 79 8.34 -1.97 0.81
CA GLY A 79 9.78 -2.04 1.02
C GLY A 79 10.17 -3.30 1.78
N LEU A 80 11.42 -3.34 2.25
CA LEU A 80 11.99 -4.46 3.02
C LEU A 80 11.85 -5.84 2.33
N HIS A 81 11.83 -5.85 1.00
CA HIS A 81 11.66 -7.05 0.17
C HIS A 81 10.35 -7.81 0.37
N LEU A 82 9.27 -7.16 0.89
CA LEU A 82 7.95 -7.79 0.96
C LEU A 82 7.50 -8.30 -0.42
N GLU A 83 7.59 -7.45 -1.44
CA GLU A 83 7.21 -7.81 -2.80
C GLU A 83 8.37 -8.51 -3.53
N GLY A 84 8.85 -9.64 -2.98
CA GLY A 84 10.13 -10.25 -3.33
C GLY A 84 10.36 -10.53 -4.81
N LYS A 85 9.31 -10.84 -5.59
CA LYS A 85 9.39 -11.08 -7.05
C LYS A 85 9.06 -9.84 -7.91
N MET A 86 8.82 -8.69 -7.27
CA MET A 86 8.53 -7.41 -7.93
C MET A 86 9.65 -6.39 -7.80
N THR A 87 10.74 -6.68 -7.07
CA THR A 87 11.85 -5.74 -6.84
C THR A 87 12.35 -5.09 -8.13
N ASP A 88 12.68 -5.90 -9.16
CA ASP A 88 13.23 -5.41 -10.43
C ASP A 88 12.26 -4.48 -11.18
N ILE A 89 10.96 -4.82 -11.19
CA ILE A 89 9.96 -4.00 -11.87
C ILE A 89 9.67 -2.71 -11.11
N LEU A 90 9.63 -2.76 -9.78
CA LEU A 90 9.45 -1.57 -8.94
C LEU A 90 10.64 -0.62 -9.10
N GLU A 91 11.87 -1.14 -9.12
CA GLU A 91 13.07 -0.35 -9.38
C GLU A 91 13.02 0.30 -10.78
N LYS A 92 12.66 -0.47 -11.81
CA LYS A 92 12.54 0.03 -13.18
C LYS A 92 11.49 1.13 -13.30
N VAL A 93 10.33 0.95 -12.68
CA VAL A 93 9.25 1.95 -12.65
C VAL A 93 9.71 3.22 -11.93
N GLY A 94 10.41 3.08 -10.80
CA GLY A 94 10.97 4.19 -10.00
C GLY A 94 11.95 5.09 -10.73
N ARG A 95 12.54 4.63 -11.84
CA ARG A 95 13.39 5.47 -12.71
C ARG A 95 12.59 6.50 -13.53
N SER A 96 11.27 6.35 -13.61
CA SER A 96 10.41 7.14 -14.49
C SER A 96 9.29 7.89 -13.80
N LYS A 97 8.95 7.52 -12.55
CA LYS A 97 7.85 8.11 -11.79
C LYS A 97 8.07 7.97 -10.28
N PRO A 98 7.31 8.72 -9.47
CA PRO A 98 7.34 8.57 -8.02
C PRO A 98 6.95 7.15 -7.58
N VAL A 99 7.84 6.52 -6.83
CA VAL A 99 7.62 5.25 -6.13
C VAL A 99 7.99 5.45 -4.67
N TYR A 100 7.07 5.15 -3.75
CA TYR A 100 7.27 5.34 -2.32
C TYR A 100 7.24 4.00 -1.58
N ALA A 101 8.29 3.73 -0.81
CA ALA A 101 8.36 2.60 0.11
C ALA A 101 7.85 3.03 1.48
N MET A 102 6.86 2.34 2.04
CA MET A 102 6.35 2.63 3.39
C MET A 102 7.46 2.59 4.45
N SER A 103 8.40 1.64 4.30
CA SER A 103 9.55 1.50 5.19
C SER A 103 10.54 2.67 5.15
N SER A 104 10.47 3.57 4.16
CA SER A 104 11.41 4.71 4.04
C SER A 104 11.30 5.73 5.18
N ALA A 105 10.17 5.73 5.90
CA ALA A 105 9.96 6.54 7.10
C ALA A 105 10.64 5.95 8.36
N LEU A 106 11.16 4.72 8.28
CA LEU A 106 11.71 4.00 9.42
C LEU A 106 13.24 4.14 9.49
N ARG A 107 13.76 4.11 10.72
CA ARG A 107 15.20 4.10 11.01
C ARG A 107 15.66 2.66 11.19
N GLN A 108 16.96 2.42 11.04
CA GLN A 108 17.54 1.08 11.20
C GLN A 108 17.16 0.40 12.52
N ASN A 109 17.16 1.14 13.64
CA ASN A 109 16.81 0.60 14.96
C ASN A 109 15.32 0.28 15.13
N ASP A 110 14.47 0.71 14.19
CA ASP A 110 13.05 0.38 14.22
C ASP A 110 12.78 -1.00 13.60
N LEU A 111 13.71 -1.54 12.81
CA LEU A 111 13.57 -2.78 12.03
C LEU A 111 14.03 -4.02 12.82
N ILE A 112 13.38 -5.16 12.58
CA ILE A 112 13.77 -6.46 13.13
C ILE A 112 14.59 -7.19 12.08
N GLU A 113 15.83 -7.56 12.40
CA GLU A 113 16.69 -8.37 11.52
C GLU A 113 16.37 -9.86 11.69
N VAL A 114 16.10 -10.55 10.57
CA VAL A 114 15.74 -11.99 10.52
C VAL A 114 16.80 -12.82 9.78
N GLY A 115 17.86 -12.18 9.30
CA GLY A 115 19.00 -12.79 8.65
C GLY A 115 20.00 -11.70 8.23
N PRO A 116 21.21 -12.06 7.76
CA PRO A 116 22.25 -11.08 7.45
C PRO A 116 21.78 -10.00 6.47
N ASN A 117 21.58 -8.76 6.95
CA ASN A 117 21.01 -7.65 6.17
C ASN A 117 19.60 -7.90 5.61
N VAL A 118 18.83 -8.79 6.24
CA VAL A 118 17.43 -9.06 5.89
C VAL A 118 16.55 -8.65 7.06
N HIS A 119 15.58 -7.79 6.79
CA HIS A 119 14.63 -7.30 7.78
C HIS A 119 13.27 -7.94 7.59
N ASP A 120 12.58 -8.17 8.71
CA ASP A 120 11.16 -8.54 8.69
C ASP A 120 10.37 -7.41 7.99
N PRO A 121 9.61 -7.71 6.92
CA PRO A 121 8.87 -6.70 6.19
C PRO A 121 7.50 -6.35 6.79
N HIS A 122 7.00 -7.08 7.80
CA HIS A 122 5.63 -6.99 8.29
C HIS A 122 5.42 -5.85 9.30
N ILE A 123 5.89 -4.66 8.93
CA ILE A 123 5.97 -3.45 9.77
C ILE A 123 4.61 -2.89 10.21
N TRP A 124 3.51 -3.29 9.56
CA TRP A 124 2.16 -2.83 9.89
C TRP A 124 1.59 -3.46 11.17
N PHE A 125 2.16 -4.56 11.67
CA PHE A 125 1.65 -5.22 12.87
C PHE A 125 2.05 -4.55 14.18
N ASP A 126 2.96 -3.57 14.15
CA ASP A 126 3.17 -2.62 15.25
C ASP A 126 2.51 -1.29 14.84
N LEU A 127 1.33 -1.00 15.40
CA LEU A 127 0.56 0.18 14.99
C LEU A 127 1.25 1.52 15.29
N ASN A 128 2.14 1.56 16.29
CA ASN A 128 2.94 2.76 16.56
C ASN A 128 4.03 2.94 15.48
N LEU A 129 4.61 1.84 15.02
CA LEU A 129 5.53 1.84 13.89
C LEU A 129 4.81 2.21 12.58
N TRP A 130 3.62 1.65 12.36
CA TRP A 130 2.80 1.92 11.18
C TRP A 130 2.31 3.37 11.11
N ALA A 131 1.95 3.97 12.25
CA ALA A 131 1.60 5.40 12.33
C ALA A 131 2.73 6.28 11.78
N ARG A 132 4.00 5.93 12.04
CA ARG A 132 5.15 6.65 11.47
C ARG A 132 5.30 6.44 9.97
N CYS A 133 5.00 5.25 9.46
CA CYS A 133 4.95 4.98 8.02
C CYS A 133 3.86 5.83 7.34
N VAL A 134 2.70 5.95 7.99
CA VAL A 134 1.57 6.79 7.56
C VAL A 134 1.94 8.27 7.57
N GLU A 135 2.60 8.76 8.61
CA GLU A 135 3.12 10.14 8.68
C GLU A 135 4.07 10.46 7.52
N GLY A 136 5.02 9.55 7.24
CA GLY A 136 5.92 9.69 6.09
C GLY A 136 5.20 9.65 4.74
N LEU A 137 4.22 8.75 4.60
CA LEU A 137 3.39 8.65 3.38
C LEU A 137 2.60 9.94 3.16
N GLY A 138 1.99 10.49 4.22
CA GLY A 138 1.24 11.75 4.17
C GLY A 138 2.10 12.91 3.68
N GLY A 139 3.31 13.07 4.25
CA GLY A 139 4.27 14.08 3.79
C GLY A 139 4.66 13.91 2.33
N PHE A 140 4.90 12.67 1.88
CA PHE A 140 5.15 12.39 0.47
C PHE A 140 3.96 12.74 -0.42
N LEU A 141 2.74 12.32 -0.06
CA LEU A 141 1.53 12.55 -0.85
C LEU A 141 1.16 14.04 -0.93
N ALA A 142 1.37 14.80 0.15
CA ALA A 142 1.16 16.25 0.16
C ALA A 142 2.08 16.95 -0.85
N LEU A 143 3.33 16.49 -1.00
CA LEU A 143 4.23 16.98 -2.05
C LEU A 143 3.78 16.59 -3.46
N GLN A 144 3.14 15.44 -3.62
CA GLN A 144 2.64 14.98 -4.93
C GLN A 144 1.32 15.62 -5.35
N TYR A 145 0.52 16.10 -4.38
CA TYR A 145 -0.78 16.73 -4.58
C TYR A 145 -0.87 18.06 -3.82
N PRO A 146 -0.13 19.11 -4.26
CA PRO A 146 -0.01 20.36 -3.51
C PRO A 146 -1.34 21.08 -3.29
N ASP A 147 -2.28 20.96 -4.24
CA ASP A 147 -3.62 21.55 -4.12
C ASP A 147 -4.47 20.92 -3.00
N HIS A 148 -4.08 19.72 -2.53
CA HIS A 148 -4.73 18.99 -1.43
C HIS A 148 -3.84 18.86 -0.19
N SER A 149 -2.70 19.56 -0.15
CA SER A 149 -1.68 19.39 0.90
C SER A 149 -2.25 19.52 2.31
N ASP A 150 -3.06 20.57 2.57
CA ASP A 150 -3.62 20.82 3.91
C ASP A 150 -4.58 19.70 4.35
N GLU A 151 -5.43 19.21 3.43
CA GLU A 151 -6.35 18.10 3.69
C GLU A 151 -5.59 16.79 3.94
N ILE A 152 -4.57 16.51 3.11
CA ILE A 152 -3.71 15.34 3.26
C ILE A 152 -3.00 15.35 4.61
N ILE A 153 -2.45 16.50 5.04
CA ILE A 153 -1.77 16.62 6.33
C ILE A 153 -2.77 16.39 7.48
N ALA A 154 -3.94 17.03 7.45
CA ALA A 154 -4.95 16.87 8.48
C ALA A 154 -5.48 15.42 8.58
N ASN A 155 -5.71 14.77 7.44
CA ASN A 155 -6.12 13.36 7.38
C ASN A 155 -5.02 12.44 7.92
N THR A 156 -3.75 12.72 7.59
CA THR A 156 -2.59 11.97 8.07
C THR A 156 -2.49 12.03 9.59
N GLU A 157 -2.58 13.23 10.17
CA GLU A 157 -2.54 13.43 11.62
C GLU A 157 -3.67 12.68 12.33
N ARG A 158 -4.91 12.79 11.80
CA ARG A 158 -6.07 12.07 12.34
C ARG A 158 -5.86 10.56 12.32
N TYR A 159 -5.48 10.00 11.17
CA TYR A 159 -5.32 8.56 11.03
C TYR A 159 -4.14 8.02 11.84
N ALA A 160 -3.03 8.76 11.91
CA ALA A 160 -1.91 8.38 12.77
C ALA A 160 -2.32 8.33 14.25
N GLU A 161 -3.14 9.27 14.72
CA GLU A 161 -3.67 9.25 16.09
C GLU A 161 -4.63 8.09 16.32
N GLU A 162 -5.51 7.76 15.36
CA GLU A 162 -6.38 6.58 15.44
C GLU A 162 -5.57 5.27 15.57
N LEU A 163 -4.46 5.14 14.82
CA LEU A 163 -3.56 3.99 14.93
C LEU A 163 -2.89 3.90 16.30
N ARG A 164 -2.43 5.03 16.86
CA ARG A 164 -1.84 5.10 18.21
C ARG A 164 -2.88 4.77 19.29
N GLY A 165 -4.10 5.26 19.15
CA GLY A 165 -5.23 4.94 20.02
C GLY A 165 -5.53 3.45 20.00
N ALA A 166 -5.69 2.86 18.81
CA ALA A 166 -5.94 1.43 18.66
C ALA A 166 -4.81 0.56 19.23
N HIS A 167 -3.55 1.01 19.12
CA HIS A 167 -2.42 0.36 19.78
C HIS A 167 -2.57 0.34 21.30
N ALA A 168 -2.90 1.49 21.89
CA ALA A 168 -3.07 1.63 23.33
C ALA A 168 -4.26 0.80 23.84
N ASP A 169 -5.38 0.81 23.12
CA ASP A 169 -6.56 0.01 23.44
C ASP A 169 -6.25 -1.49 23.42
N PHE A 170 -5.52 -1.97 22.40
CA PHE A 170 -5.10 -3.36 22.34
C PHE A 170 -4.16 -3.73 23.47
N ALA A 171 -3.16 -2.88 23.75
CA ALA A 171 -2.23 -3.11 24.86
C ALA A 171 -2.97 -3.18 26.20
N ALA A 172 -4.00 -2.35 26.40
CA ALA A 172 -4.82 -2.38 27.60
C ALA A 172 -5.66 -3.67 27.69
N ALA A 173 -6.31 -4.07 26.60
CA ALA A 173 -7.09 -5.31 26.55
C ALA A 173 -6.22 -6.55 26.79
N LEU A 174 -4.96 -6.53 26.36
CA LEU A 174 -4.03 -7.63 26.58
C LEU A 174 -3.69 -7.86 28.06
N MET A 175 -3.86 -6.84 28.93
CA MET A 175 -3.65 -6.99 30.37
C MET A 175 -4.59 -8.02 31.01
N ASP A 176 -5.76 -8.27 30.40
CA ASP A 176 -6.71 -9.28 30.86
C ASP A 176 -6.24 -10.72 30.56
N VAL A 177 -5.24 -10.89 29.68
CA VAL A 177 -4.62 -12.19 29.37
C VAL A 177 -3.42 -12.39 30.29
N PRO A 178 -3.38 -13.45 31.13
CA PRO A 178 -2.22 -13.74 31.95
C PRO A 178 -0.95 -13.92 31.11
N ASP A 179 0.19 -13.43 31.60
CA ASP A 179 1.48 -13.50 30.89
C ASP A 179 1.83 -14.93 30.43
N SER A 180 1.51 -15.94 31.26
CA SER A 180 1.72 -17.36 30.93
C SER A 180 0.97 -17.86 29.70
N ASN A 181 -0.05 -17.12 29.26
CA ASN A 181 -0.92 -17.46 28.14
C ASN A 181 -0.67 -16.57 26.91
N ARG A 182 0.29 -15.63 26.98
CA ARG A 182 0.63 -14.71 25.88
C ARG A 182 1.63 -15.34 24.93
N ALA A 183 1.16 -16.34 24.19
CA ALA A 183 1.88 -16.94 23.06
C ALA A 183 0.98 -17.00 21.83
N MET A 184 1.57 -16.78 20.65
CA MET A 184 0.89 -16.82 19.36
C MET A 184 1.62 -17.76 18.41
N VAL A 185 0.93 -18.82 17.98
CA VAL A 185 1.43 -19.76 16.97
C VAL A 185 0.69 -19.51 15.66
N THR A 186 1.43 -19.20 14.60
CA THR A 186 0.88 -18.81 13.29
C THR A 186 1.40 -19.70 12.17
N ALA A 187 0.75 -19.63 11.00
CA ALA A 187 1.19 -20.39 9.84
C ALA A 187 2.59 -19.99 9.36
N HIS A 188 2.88 -18.69 9.28
CA HIS A 188 4.17 -18.14 8.84
C HIS A 188 4.68 -17.09 9.84
N ASP A 189 5.97 -16.82 9.79
CA ASP A 189 6.65 -15.87 10.67
C ASP A 189 6.47 -14.42 10.15
N ALA A 190 5.31 -13.82 10.47
CA ALA A 190 4.95 -12.47 10.07
C ALA A 190 4.64 -11.52 11.23
N PHE A 191 4.78 -11.97 12.47
CA PHE A 191 4.27 -11.24 13.62
C PHE A 191 5.38 -10.81 14.59
N SER A 192 6.64 -10.76 14.16
CA SER A 192 7.75 -10.31 15.02
C SER A 192 7.53 -8.90 15.58
N TYR A 193 7.04 -7.98 14.74
CA TYR A 193 6.70 -6.62 15.18
C TYR A 193 5.55 -6.59 16.19
N PHE A 194 4.53 -7.44 16.00
CA PHE A 194 3.44 -7.62 16.96
C PHE A 194 3.96 -8.15 18.31
N GLY A 195 4.79 -9.20 18.26
CA GLY A 195 5.42 -9.79 19.44
C GLY A 195 6.25 -8.77 20.22
N ARG A 196 7.03 -7.94 19.50
CA ARG A 196 7.80 -6.83 20.09
C ARG A 196 6.90 -5.77 20.71
N ALA A 197 5.86 -5.34 19.99
CA ALA A 197 4.95 -4.28 20.43
C ALA A 197 4.19 -4.63 21.71
N PHE A 198 3.79 -5.91 21.84
CA PHE A 198 2.87 -6.34 22.88
C PHE A 198 3.46 -7.35 23.87
N ALA A 199 4.79 -7.59 23.79
CA ALA A 199 5.50 -8.57 24.61
C ALA A 199 4.86 -9.97 24.57
N ILE A 200 4.50 -10.42 23.35
CA ILE A 200 3.92 -11.75 23.09
C ILE A 200 4.99 -12.64 22.46
N GLU A 201 5.13 -13.88 22.95
CA GLU A 201 5.97 -14.88 22.28
C GLU A 201 5.30 -15.30 20.96
N VAL A 202 5.99 -15.13 19.84
CA VAL A 202 5.46 -15.47 18.51
C VAL A 202 6.27 -16.62 17.92
N LYS A 203 5.57 -17.60 17.33
CA LYS A 203 6.19 -18.69 16.55
C LYS A 203 5.43 -18.94 15.25
N GLY A 204 6.13 -18.83 14.12
CA GLY A 204 5.66 -19.34 12.83
C GLY A 204 5.93 -20.85 12.67
N LEU A 205 5.05 -21.57 11.98
CA LEU A 205 5.26 -22.99 11.64
C LEU A 205 6.09 -23.21 10.37
N GLN A 206 6.16 -22.21 9.49
CA GLN A 206 6.79 -22.26 8.17
C GLN A 206 8.19 -21.65 8.15
#